data_AF-A0A2W2GJX0-F1
#
_entry.id   AF-A0A2W2GJX0-F1
#
_cell.length_a   1.000
_cell.length_b   1.000
_cell.length_c   1.000
_cell.angle_alpha   90.00
_cell.angle_beta   90.00
_cell.angle_gamma   90.00
#
_symmetry.space_group_name_H-M   'P 1'
#
loop_
_entity.id
_entity.type
_entity.pdbx_description
1 polymer ?
#
loop_
_entity_poly.entity_id
_entity_poly.type
_entity_poly.pdbx_seq_one_letter_code
_entity_poly.pdbx_strand_id
1 'polypeptide(L)'
;MSPPFEDLAPGDHERIVEAVGAVVSVMTDIVHHRTADGAWQPFVERGDMASLADEARAILDALDGPIKNARRVLAAAESSARLRSYSRARRSVRRPS
;
A
#
# COMPACT_ATOMS: atom_id res chain seq x y z
N MET A 1 -19.79 -3.61 -6.33
CA MET A 1 -19.68 -4.85 -5.54
C MET A 1 -18.21 -5.23 -5.53
N SER A 2 -17.51 -5.00 -4.42
CA SER A 2 -16.11 -5.41 -4.28
C SER A 2 -16.04 -6.94 -4.23
N PRO A 3 -15.03 -7.60 -4.83
CA PRO A 3 -14.87 -9.04 -4.69
C PRO A 3 -14.77 -9.41 -3.21
N PRO A 4 -15.32 -10.55 -2.79
CA PRO A 4 -15.02 -11.06 -1.46
C PRO A 4 -13.52 -11.34 -1.40
N PHE A 5 -12.82 -10.72 -0.43
CA PHE A 5 -11.41 -10.98 -0.13
C PHE A 5 -11.12 -12.46 0.15
N GLU A 6 -12.17 -13.25 0.40
CA GLU A 6 -12.20 -14.71 0.52
C GLU A 6 -11.58 -15.43 -0.69
N ASP A 7 -11.46 -14.75 -1.84
CA ASP A 7 -10.94 -15.32 -3.09
C ASP A 7 -9.50 -14.99 -3.41
N LEU A 8 -8.77 -14.36 -2.49
CA LEU A 8 -7.33 -14.18 -2.62
C LEU A 8 -6.60 -15.53 -2.61
N ALA A 9 -5.64 -15.70 -3.50
CA ALA A 9 -4.78 -16.89 -3.49
C ALA A 9 -3.67 -16.72 -2.43
N PRO A 10 -3.09 -17.81 -1.90
CA PRO A 10 -1.95 -17.71 -0.97
C PRO A 10 -0.80 -16.85 -1.50
N GLY A 11 -0.47 -16.95 -2.80
CA GLY A 11 0.56 -16.11 -3.42
C GLY A 11 0.16 -14.64 -3.61
N ASP A 12 -1.14 -14.29 -3.55
CA ASP A 12 -1.58 -12.89 -3.55
C ASP A 12 -1.29 -12.26 -2.17
N HIS A 13 -1.41 -13.02 -1.09
CA HIS A 13 -1.11 -12.56 0.26
C HIS A 13 0.36 -12.16 0.40
N GLU A 14 1.31 -13.01 0.00
CA GLU A 14 2.74 -12.72 0.06
C GLU A 14 3.10 -11.45 -0.73
N ARG A 15 2.57 -11.31 -1.96
CA ARG A 15 2.80 -10.13 -2.80
C ARG A 15 2.24 -8.86 -2.19
N ILE A 16 1.06 -8.92 -1.58
CA ILE A 16 0.46 -7.77 -0.89
C ILE A 16 1.32 -7.38 0.32
N VAL A 17 1.74 -8.36 1.13
CA VAL A 17 2.60 -8.12 2.30
C VAL A 17 3.93 -7.51 1.88
N GLU A 18 4.57 -8.03 0.84
CA GLU A 18 5.82 -7.47 0.30
C GLU A 18 5.63 -6.02 -0.19
N ALA A 19 4.58 -5.77 -0.97
CA ALA A 19 4.33 -4.44 -1.53
C ALA A 19 3.97 -3.39 -0.47
N VAL A 20 3.18 -3.76 0.55
CA VAL A 20 2.87 -2.88 1.69
C VAL A 20 4.09 -2.72 2.61
N GLY A 21 4.87 -3.79 2.79
CA GLY A 21 6.10 -3.79 3.58
C GLY A 21 7.10 -2.74 3.09
N ALA A 22 7.21 -2.52 1.77
CA ALA A 22 8.04 -1.46 1.22
C ALA A 22 7.59 -0.05 1.65
N VAL A 23 6.28 0.22 1.72
CA VAL A 23 5.75 1.51 2.20
C VAL A 23 6.08 1.71 3.68
N VAL A 24 5.84 0.68 4.50
CA VAL A 24 6.15 0.70 5.93
C VAL A 24 7.64 0.91 6.14
N SER A 25 8.50 0.20 5.40
CA SER A 25 9.95 0.35 5.50
C SER A 25 10.41 1.78 5.24
N VAL A 26 9.89 2.45 4.20
CA VAL A 26 10.23 3.85 3.90
C VAL A 26 9.74 4.78 5.00
N MET A 27 8.52 4.61 5.50
CA MET A 27 8.02 5.38 6.65
C MET A 27 8.90 5.20 7.88
N THR A 28 9.25 3.95 8.19
CA THR A 28 10.10 3.59 9.33
C THR A 28 11.47 4.21 9.17
N ASP A 29 12.06 4.18 7.98
CA ASP A 29 13.37 4.77 7.69
C ASP A 29 13.36 6.30 7.87
N ILE A 30 12.34 6.97 7.32
CA ILE A 30 12.12 8.41 7.49
C ILE A 30 12.01 8.76 8.97
N VAL A 31 11.19 8.03 9.73
CA VAL A 31 11.03 8.27 11.18
C VAL A 31 12.34 8.00 11.94
N HIS A 32 13.02 6.89 11.65
CA HIS A 32 14.27 6.53 12.36
C HIS A 32 15.37 7.55 12.11
N HIS A 33 15.67 7.88 10.85
CA HIS A 33 16.72 8.85 10.53
C HIS A 33 16.43 10.22 11.14
N ARG A 34 15.15 10.60 11.20
CA ARG A 34 14.76 11.93 11.66
C ARG A 34 14.60 12.04 13.19
N THR A 35 14.27 10.95 13.86
CA THR A 35 14.23 10.88 15.34
C THR A 35 15.60 10.60 15.96
N ALA A 36 16.48 9.88 15.25
CA ALA A 36 17.84 9.56 15.72
C ALA A 36 18.71 10.80 15.94
N ASP A 37 18.54 11.83 15.11
CA ASP A 37 19.28 13.10 15.21
C ASP A 37 18.66 14.08 16.23
N GLY A 38 17.57 13.71 16.93
CA GLY A 38 16.87 14.54 17.91
C GLY A 38 16.17 15.78 17.36
N ALA A 39 16.30 16.03 16.05
CA ALA A 39 15.90 17.27 15.38
C ALA A 39 14.49 17.24 14.78
N TRP A 40 13.88 16.07 14.60
CA TRP A 40 12.54 16.02 14.02
C TRP A 40 11.45 16.29 15.06
N GLN A 41 11.20 17.59 15.24
CA GLN A 41 9.96 18.09 15.77
C GLN A 41 9.25 18.83 14.64
N PRO A 42 8.51 18.12 13.76
CA PRO A 42 7.67 18.81 12.81
C PRO A 42 6.81 19.79 13.62
N PHE A 43 6.73 21.04 13.15
CA PHE A 43 5.98 22.14 13.77
C PHE A 43 6.64 22.90 14.95
N VAL A 44 7.87 22.58 15.37
CA VAL A 44 8.48 23.26 16.55
C VAL A 44 9.45 24.40 16.21
N GLU A 45 10.10 24.38 15.05
CA GLU A 45 10.80 25.58 14.56
C GLU A 45 9.78 26.58 14.00
N ARG A 46 9.25 27.43 14.89
CA ARG A 46 8.28 28.48 14.56
C ARG A 46 8.92 29.49 13.58
N GLY A 47 8.61 29.40 12.29
CA GLY A 47 8.76 30.55 11.38
C GLY A 47 9.01 30.24 9.91
N ASP A 48 9.61 29.09 9.57
CA ASP A 48 9.98 28.78 8.19
C ASP A 48 9.01 27.79 7.51
N MET A 49 7.93 28.35 6.95
CA MET A 49 6.93 27.58 6.23
C MET A 49 7.45 27.02 4.89
N ALA A 50 8.51 27.61 4.32
CA ALA A 50 9.08 27.13 3.06
C ALA A 50 9.84 25.82 3.28
N SER A 51 10.70 25.77 4.30
CA SER A 51 11.41 24.53 4.68
C SER A 51 10.44 23.41 5.05
N LEU A 52 9.35 23.73 5.77
CA LEU A 52 8.30 22.75 6.08
C LEU A 52 7.64 22.20 4.81
N ALA A 53 7.34 23.05 3.83
CA ALA A 53 6.72 22.64 2.58
C ALA A 53 7.66 21.77 1.73
N ASP A 54 8.95 22.09 1.69
CA ASP A 54 9.96 21.31 0.98
C ASP A 54 10.21 19.96 1.66
N GLU A 55 10.22 19.92 3.00
CA GLU A 55 10.32 18.67 3.75
C GLU A 55 9.09 17.77 3.50
N ALA A 56 7.88 18.34 3.56
CA ALA A 56 6.67 17.62 3.25
C ALA A 56 6.69 17.06 1.82
N ARG A 57 7.18 17.85 0.85
CA ARG A 57 7.33 17.39 -0.54
C ARG A 57 8.28 16.21 -0.65
N ALA A 58 9.44 16.28 0.00
CA ALA A 58 10.42 15.20 -0.01
C ALA A 58 9.87 13.88 0.58
N ILE A 59 9.09 13.95 1.67
CA ILE A 59 8.41 12.77 2.25
C ILE A 59 7.41 12.19 1.25
N LEU A 60 6.58 13.04 0.65
CA LEU A 60 5.56 12.61 -0.30
C LEU A 60 6.20 11.95 -1.53
N ASP A 61 7.28 12.53 -2.05
CA ASP A 61 8.01 11.99 -3.19
C ASP A 61 8.65 10.63 -2.87
N ALA A 62 9.22 10.46 -1.67
CA ALA A 62 9.78 9.19 -1.23
C ALA A 62 8.72 8.08 -1.10
N LEU A 63 7.50 8.43 -0.72
CA LEU A 63 6.39 7.48 -0.56
C LEU A 63 5.63 7.21 -1.87
N ASP A 64 5.71 8.09 -2.85
CA ASP A 64 4.93 8.01 -4.09
C ASP A 64 5.17 6.68 -4.85
N GLY A 65 6.43 6.31 -5.04
CA GLY A 65 6.81 5.04 -5.70
C GLY A 65 6.25 3.80 -4.98
N PRO A 66 6.58 3.60 -3.69
CA PRO A 66 6.05 2.50 -2.89
C PRO A 66 4.52 2.43 -2.88
N ILE A 67 3.83 3.56 -2.67
CA ILE A 67 2.36 3.62 -2.64
C ILE A 67 1.77 3.23 -4.00
N LYS A 68 2.31 3.75 -5.10
CA LYS A 68 1.87 3.39 -6.46
C LYS A 68 2.04 1.90 -6.71
N ASN A 69 3.16 1.31 -6.29
CA ASN A 69 3.40 -0.11 -6.43
C ASN A 69 2.40 -0.94 -5.61
N ALA A 70 2.20 -0.60 -4.33
CA ALA A 70 1.24 -1.28 -3.47
C ALA A 70 -0.19 -1.24 -4.04
N ARG A 71 -0.63 -0.08 -4.54
CA ARG A 71 -1.93 0.07 -5.21
C ARG A 71 -2.05 -0.83 -6.45
N ARG A 72 -1.00 -0.91 -7.26
CA ARG A 72 -0.97 -1.78 -8.45
C ARG A 72 -1.09 -3.26 -8.08
N VAL A 73 -0.35 -3.70 -7.06
CA VAL A 73 -0.39 -5.10 -6.59
C VAL A 73 -1.78 -5.44 -6.04
N LEU A 74 -2.36 -4.57 -5.22
CA LEU A 74 -3.73 -4.74 -4.69
C LEU A 74 -4.75 -4.88 -5.83
N ALA A 75 -4.70 -3.98 -6.82
CA ALA A 75 -5.61 -4.03 -7.96
C ALA A 75 -5.49 -5.34 -8.78
N ALA A 76 -4.27 -5.85 -8.95
CA ALA A 76 -4.03 -7.12 -9.64
C ALA A 76 -4.56 -8.33 -8.85
N ALA A 77 -4.35 -8.34 -7.53
CA ALA A 77 -4.87 -9.37 -6.63
C ALA A 77 -6.40 -9.39 -6.62
N GLU A 78 -7.03 -8.21 -6.52
CA GLU A 78 -8.49 -8.07 -6.60
C GLU A 78 -9.05 -8.54 -7.94
N SER A 79 -8.40 -8.19 -9.05
CA SER A 79 -8.84 -8.60 -10.38
C SER A 79 -8.81 -10.13 -10.52
N SER A 80 -7.76 -10.76 -10.00
CA SER A 80 -7.62 -12.22 -9.99
C SER A 80 -8.68 -12.89 -9.11
N ALA A 81 -8.96 -12.31 -7.93
CA ALA A 81 -10.02 -12.78 -7.03
C ALA A 81 -11.41 -12.70 -7.69
N ARG A 82 -11.73 -11.59 -8.38
CA ARG A 82 -12.98 -11.43 -9.14
C ARG A 82 -13.14 -12.52 -10.20
N LEU A 83 -12.09 -12.81 -10.96
CA LEU A 83 -12.13 -13.85 -12.00
C LEU A 83 -12.38 -15.24 -11.41
N ARG A 84 -11.74 -15.57 -10.27
CA ARG A 84 -11.97 -16.83 -9.55
C ARG A 84 -13.40 -16.93 -9.03
N SER A 85 -13.90 -15.88 -8.40
CA SER A 85 -15.29 -15.79 -7.94
C SER A 85 -16.29 -16.07 -9.06
N TYR A 86 -16.12 -15.38 -10.19
CA TYR A 86 -16.98 -15.51 -11.37
C TYR A 86 -16.92 -16.92 -11.99
N SER A 87 -15.71 -17.51 -12.05
CA SER A 87 -15.54 -18.89 -12.53
C SER A 87 -16.29 -19.91 -11.65
N ARG A 88 -16.23 -19.76 -10.32
CA ARG A 88 -16.97 -20.64 -9.41
C ARG A 88 -18.48 -20.45 -9.51
N ALA A 89 -18.96 -19.20 -9.59
CA ALA A 89 -20.38 -18.91 -9.80
C ALA A 89 -20.91 -19.52 -11.11
N ARG A 90 -20.11 -19.49 -12.19
CA ARG A 90 -20.48 -20.18 -13.43
C ARG A 90 -20.50 -21.70 -13.29
N ARG A 91 -19.59 -22.28 -12.51
CA ARG A 91 -19.51 -23.73 -12.30
C ARG A 91 -20.66 -24.26 -11.45
N SER A 92 -21.15 -23.49 -10.48
CA SER A 92 -22.34 -23.86 -9.68
C SER A 92 -23.63 -23.83 -10.52
N VAL A 93 -23.76 -22.88 -11.44
CA VAL A 93 -24.93 -22.78 -12.34
C VAL A 93 -24.96 -23.90 -13.39
N ARG A 94 -23.79 -24.39 -13.84
CA ARG A 94 -23.68 -25.40 -14.90
C ARG A 94 -23.81 -26.86 -14.43
N ARG A 95 -23.89 -27.11 -13.12
CA ARG A 95 -24.21 -28.41 -12.55
C ARG A 95 -25.64 -28.38 -11.98
N PRO A 96 -26.69 -28.50 -12.80
CA PRO A 96 -27.98 -28.90 -12.28
C PRO A 96 -27.86 -30.36 -11.83
N SER A 97 -28.11 -30.59 -10.55
CA SER A 97 -28.46 -31.89 -9.97
C SER A 97 -29.76 -32.42 -10.58
#